data_AF-A0A0F7ZY77-F1
#
_entry.id   AF-A0A0F7ZY77-F1
#
_cell.length_a   1.000
_cell.length_b   1.000
_cell.length_c   1.000
_cell.angle_alpha   90.00
_cell.angle_beta   90.00
_cell.angle_gamma   90.00
#
_symmetry.space_group_name_H-M   'P 1'
#
loop_
_entity.id
_entity.type
_entity.pdbx_description
1 polymer ?
#
loop_
_entity_poly.entity_id
_entity_poly.type
_entity_poly.pdbx_seq_one_letter_code
_entity_poly.pdbx_strand_id
1 'polypeptide(L)'
;MRAVRGIARGEEVTVPYFDEPWKLHFKPFAARQLILTEMFKSPCLCSLCLKGSSSDEALEEIFILEQTLTSNWKSGTAITTNDALKLIQLYEKEGLEAFIDMAYGHAALAYGAVGDFDAVILYAALALESLSWRMREQQPDNIILQQLIGNLRSQMKID
;
A
#
# COMPACT_ATOMS: atom_id res chain seq x y z
N MET A 1 2.35 3.73 17.94
CA MET A 1 2.25 4.85 16.98
C MET A 1 3.66 5.11 16.45
N ARG A 2 3.84 4.99 15.13
CA ARG A 2 5.12 5.22 14.43
C ARG A 2 4.85 6.17 13.26
N ALA A 3 5.82 7.01 12.92
CA ALA A 3 5.72 7.85 11.73
C ALA A 3 6.02 7.00 10.48
N VAL A 4 5.21 7.16 9.43
CA VAL A 4 5.37 6.43 8.15
C VAL A 4 6.03 7.29 7.07
N ARG A 5 6.33 8.55 7.39
CA ARG A 5 7.02 9.52 6.53
C ARG A 5 7.72 10.57 7.39
N GLY A 6 8.55 11.41 6.76
CA GLY A 6 9.11 12.59 7.43
C GLY A 6 8.02 13.56 7.89
N ILE A 7 8.17 14.12 9.09
CA ILE A 7 7.25 15.08 9.70
C ILE A 7 8.06 16.34 10.06
N ALA A 8 7.69 17.49 9.50
CA ALA A 8 8.37 18.75 9.75
C ALA A 8 8.03 19.32 11.14
N ARG A 9 8.89 20.19 11.68
CA ARG A 9 8.62 20.87 12.95
C ARG A 9 7.36 21.73 12.83
N GLY A 10 6.38 21.49 13.72
CA GLY A 10 5.11 22.22 13.74
C GLY A 10 4.04 21.65 12.81
N GLU A 11 4.35 20.58 12.07
CA GLU A 11 3.37 19.86 11.27
C GLU A 11 2.42 19.04 12.17
N GLU A 12 1.14 19.01 11.82
CA GLU A 12 0.15 18.20 12.51
C GLU A 12 0.41 16.70 12.27
N VAL A 13 0.47 15.91 13.35
CA VAL A 13 0.59 14.45 13.26
C VAL A 13 -0.81 13.86 13.06
N THR A 14 -1.02 13.19 11.94
CA THR A 14 -2.32 12.58 11.59
C THR A 14 -2.23 11.06 11.56
N VAL A 15 -3.37 10.40 11.76
CA VAL A 15 -3.53 8.95 11.60
C VAL A 15 -4.83 8.64 10.86
N PRO A 16 -4.87 7.58 10.05
CA PRO A 16 -6.13 7.13 9.46
C PRO A 16 -7.05 6.60 10.57
N TYR A 17 -8.33 6.94 10.49
CA TYR A 17 -9.35 6.40 11.41
C TYR A 17 -9.75 4.95 11.10
N PHE A 18 -9.34 4.44 9.93
CA PHE A 18 -9.71 3.13 9.42
C PHE A 18 -8.45 2.37 9.02
N ASP A 19 -8.29 1.16 9.58
CA ASP A 19 -7.16 0.28 9.28
C ASP A 19 -7.25 -0.36 7.88
N GLU A 20 -8.47 -0.45 7.35
CA GLU A 20 -8.76 -0.98 6.02
C GLU A 20 -8.98 0.17 5.02
N PRO A 21 -8.03 0.44 4.10
CA PRO A 21 -8.08 1.63 3.26
C PRO A 21 -9.28 1.65 2.31
N TRP A 22 -9.75 0.49 1.85
CA TRP A 22 -10.93 0.36 0.98
C TRP A 22 -12.24 0.82 1.66
N LYS A 23 -12.30 0.85 3.00
CA LYS A 23 -13.48 1.35 3.74
C LYS A 23 -13.67 2.86 3.58
N LEU A 24 -12.60 3.61 3.29
CA LEU A 24 -12.68 5.06 3.18
C LEU A 24 -11.73 5.65 2.14
N HIS A 25 -10.42 5.46 2.30
CA HIS A 25 -9.38 6.18 1.56
C HIS A 25 -9.46 5.95 0.04
N PHE A 26 -9.89 4.77 -0.41
CA PHE A 26 -10.05 4.46 -1.84
C PHE A 26 -11.44 4.74 -2.40
N LYS A 27 -12.37 5.27 -1.58
CA LYS A 27 -13.70 5.67 -2.07
C LYS A 27 -13.61 7.01 -2.80
N PRO A 28 -14.52 7.31 -3.75
CA PRO A 28 -14.60 8.62 -4.39
C PRO A 28 -14.81 9.77 -3.39
N PHE A 29 -14.42 10.98 -3.76
CA PHE A 29 -14.44 12.17 -2.89
C PHE A 29 -15.79 12.38 -2.20
N ALA A 30 -16.88 12.30 -2.97
CA ALA A 30 -18.23 12.48 -2.45
C ALA A 30 -18.57 11.47 -1.34
N ALA A 31 -18.15 10.21 -1.51
CA ALA A 31 -18.37 9.17 -0.51
C ALA A 31 -17.48 9.38 0.73
N ARG A 32 -16.21 9.79 0.55
CA ARG A 32 -15.32 10.11 1.67
C ARG A 32 -15.89 11.24 2.53
N GLN A 33 -16.33 12.33 1.88
CA GLN A 33 -16.93 13.48 2.56
C GLN A 33 -18.22 13.12 3.29
N LEU A 34 -19.09 12.34 2.65
CA LEU A 34 -20.34 11.90 3.26
C LEU A 34 -20.07 11.09 4.54
N ILE A 35 -19.26 10.03 4.44
CA ILE A 35 -18.94 9.14 5.56
C ILE A 35 -18.31 9.93 6.71
N LEU A 36 -17.31 10.77 6.42
CA LEU A 36 -16.60 11.51 7.45
C LEU A 36 -17.46 12.61 8.09
N THR A 37 -18.30 13.30 7.30
CA THR A 37 -19.22 14.31 7.83
C THR A 37 -20.30 13.66 8.70
N GLU A 38 -20.79 12.48 8.31
CA GLU A 38 -21.76 11.73 9.12
C GLU A 38 -21.17 11.29 10.45
N MET A 39 -19.92 10.83 10.46
CA MET A 39 -19.24 10.33 11.67
C MET A 39 -18.73 11.44 12.58
N PHE A 40 -18.08 12.47 12.02
CA PHE A 40 -17.36 13.49 12.78
C PHE A 40 -18.05 14.86 12.77
N LYS A 41 -19.22 14.98 12.11
CA LYS A 41 -20.02 16.22 12.02
C LYS A 41 -19.27 17.42 11.43
N SER A 42 -18.20 17.16 10.70
CA SER A 42 -17.37 18.15 10.02
C SER A 42 -16.79 17.55 8.73
N PRO A 43 -16.60 18.37 7.67
CA PRO A 43 -15.99 17.90 6.43
C PRO A 43 -14.51 17.58 6.62
N CYS A 44 -14.01 16.61 5.87
CA CYS A 44 -12.60 16.26 5.90
C CYS A 44 -11.77 17.23 5.05
N LEU A 45 -10.67 17.72 5.59
CA LEU A 45 -9.78 18.69 4.95
C LEU A 45 -8.37 18.13 4.71
N CYS A 46 -8.20 16.81 4.69
CA CYS A 46 -6.90 16.22 4.34
C CYS A 46 -6.53 16.54 2.89
N SER A 47 -5.26 16.38 2.53
CA SER A 47 -4.74 16.63 1.18
C SER A 47 -5.58 15.94 0.09
N LEU A 48 -5.94 14.67 0.29
CA LEU A 48 -6.78 13.89 -0.63
C LEU A 48 -8.20 14.46 -0.79
N CYS A 49 -8.76 15.05 0.26
CA CYS A 49 -10.06 15.70 0.22
C CYS A 49 -10.00 17.13 -0.33
N LEU A 50 -8.89 17.85 -0.11
CA LEU A 50 -8.64 19.17 -0.70
C LEU A 50 -8.48 19.11 -2.22
N LYS A 51 -7.92 18.02 -2.75
CA LYS A 51 -7.88 17.73 -4.20
C LYS A 51 -9.29 17.50 -4.80
N GLY A 52 -10.31 17.24 -3.98
CA GLY A 52 -11.68 16.98 -4.45
C GLY A 52 -11.77 15.72 -5.31
N SER A 53 -12.59 15.76 -6.35
CA SER A 53 -12.77 14.64 -7.30
C SER A 53 -11.59 14.43 -8.24
N SER A 54 -10.58 15.31 -8.25
CA SER A 54 -9.41 15.14 -9.13
C SER A 54 -8.54 13.92 -8.79
N SER A 55 -8.65 13.40 -7.57
CA SER A 55 -7.99 12.16 -7.16
C SER A 55 -8.80 10.91 -7.47
N ASP A 56 -10.08 11.02 -7.84
CA ASP A 56 -10.96 9.85 -7.94
C ASP A 56 -10.53 8.90 -9.07
N GLU A 57 -10.03 9.44 -10.19
CA GLU A 57 -9.46 8.63 -11.28
C GLU A 57 -8.21 7.85 -10.82
N ALA A 58 -7.33 8.48 -10.04
CA ALA A 58 -6.13 7.83 -9.52
C ALA A 58 -6.47 6.72 -8.50
N LEU A 59 -7.50 6.94 -7.67
CA LEU A 59 -7.98 5.94 -6.73
C LEU A 59 -8.67 4.76 -7.43
N GLU A 60 -9.41 5.03 -8.51
CA GLU A 60 -9.97 3.98 -9.37
C GLU A 60 -8.86 3.17 -10.05
N GLU A 61 -7.81 3.84 -10.52
CA GLU A 61 -6.64 3.18 -11.10
C GLU A 61 -5.90 2.30 -10.09
N ILE A 62 -5.71 2.77 -8.85
CA ILE A 62 -5.18 1.94 -7.75
C ILE A 62 -6.02 0.68 -7.58
N PHE A 63 -7.35 0.82 -7.50
CA PHE A 63 -8.25 -0.32 -7.34
C PHE A 63 -8.14 -1.32 -8.51
N ILE A 64 -8.10 -0.83 -9.75
CA ILE A 64 -7.93 -1.68 -10.94
C ILE A 64 -6.59 -2.41 -10.90
N LEU A 65 -5.50 -1.73 -10.54
CA LEU A 65 -4.17 -2.33 -10.44
C LEU A 65 -4.12 -3.41 -9.35
N GLU A 66 -4.65 -3.15 -8.15
CA GLU A 66 -4.73 -4.13 -7.07
C GLU A 66 -5.52 -5.38 -7.48
N GLN A 67 -6.68 -5.19 -8.12
CA GLN A 67 -7.50 -6.29 -8.62
C GLN A 67 -6.77 -7.08 -9.71
N THR A 68 -6.09 -6.39 -10.62
CA THR A 68 -5.27 -7.01 -11.68
C THR A 68 -4.13 -7.83 -11.08
N LEU A 69 -3.43 -7.28 -10.09
CA LEU A 69 -2.31 -7.90 -9.41
C LEU A 69 -2.73 -9.02 -8.45
N THR A 70 -4.01 -9.11 -8.06
CA THR A 70 -4.56 -10.17 -7.20
C THR A 70 -5.22 -11.30 -8.00
N SER A 71 -5.90 -11.00 -9.11
CA SER A 71 -6.72 -11.97 -9.85
C SER A 71 -5.96 -12.78 -10.91
N ASN A 72 -4.85 -12.26 -11.44
CA ASN A 72 -4.20 -12.81 -12.64
C ASN A 72 -3.17 -13.93 -12.41
N TRP A 73 -3.00 -14.43 -11.19
CA TRP A 73 -2.04 -15.50 -10.87
C TRP A 73 -2.31 -16.82 -11.60
N LYS A 74 -3.55 -17.03 -12.07
CA LYS A 74 -3.97 -18.29 -12.70
C LYS A 74 -4.19 -18.19 -14.21
N SER A 75 -4.24 -17.00 -14.81
CA SER A 75 -4.79 -16.81 -16.16
C SER A 75 -3.77 -16.51 -17.26
N GLY A 76 -2.47 -16.42 -16.96
CA GLY A 76 -1.44 -16.18 -17.99
C GLY A 76 -1.49 -14.79 -18.65
N THR A 77 -2.39 -13.91 -18.20
CA THR A 77 -2.33 -12.47 -18.43
C THR A 77 -1.18 -11.91 -17.61
N ALA A 78 -0.15 -11.43 -18.29
CA ALA A 78 1.12 -11.04 -17.69
C ALA A 78 0.92 -9.90 -16.67
N ILE A 79 0.93 -10.25 -15.39
CA ILE A 79 1.24 -9.30 -14.31
C ILE A 79 2.62 -8.74 -14.64
N THR A 80 2.70 -7.43 -14.90
CA THR A 80 3.99 -6.79 -15.18
C THR A 80 4.55 -6.17 -13.91
N THR A 81 5.88 -6.20 -13.79
CA THR A 81 6.59 -5.45 -12.74
C THR A 81 6.31 -3.95 -12.86
N ASN A 82 6.07 -3.44 -14.07
CA ASN A 82 5.68 -2.05 -14.32
C ASN A 82 4.33 -1.69 -13.68
N ASP A 83 3.34 -2.58 -13.68
CA ASP A 83 2.05 -2.34 -13.02
C ASP A 83 2.22 -2.18 -11.51
N ALA A 84 3.08 -3.00 -10.90
CA ALA A 84 3.38 -2.90 -9.48
C ALA A 84 4.18 -1.62 -9.14
N LEU A 85 5.14 -1.22 -9.97
CA LEU A 85 5.86 0.04 -9.80
C LEU A 85 4.93 1.25 -9.93
N LYS A 86 4.00 1.20 -10.88
CA LYS A 86 2.97 2.23 -11.06
C LYS A 86 2.05 2.31 -9.83
N LEU A 87 1.67 1.17 -9.26
CA LEU A 87 0.89 1.13 -8.04
C LEU A 87 1.61 1.85 -6.88
N ILE A 88 2.91 1.59 -6.68
CA ILE A 88 3.73 2.29 -5.67
C ILE A 88 3.70 3.80 -5.90
N GLN A 89 3.93 4.26 -7.13
CA GLN A 89 3.94 5.70 -7.46
C GLN A 89 2.59 6.38 -7.18
N LEU A 90 1.47 5.69 -7.46
CA LEU A 90 0.13 6.22 -7.20
C LEU A 90 -0.12 6.37 -5.71
N TYR A 91 0.30 5.40 -4.90
CA TYR A 91 0.20 5.49 -3.44
C TYR A 91 0.96 6.68 -2.88
N GLU A 92 2.20 6.90 -3.31
CA GLU A 92 3.01 8.04 -2.87
C GLU A 92 2.39 9.37 -3.30
N LYS A 93 1.95 9.48 -4.56
CA LYS A 93 1.34 10.70 -5.12
C LYS A 93 0.01 11.08 -4.45
N GLU A 94 -0.78 10.09 -4.05
CA GLU A 94 -2.06 10.31 -3.40
C GLU A 94 -1.97 10.41 -1.87
N GLY A 95 -0.77 10.34 -1.29
CA GLY A 95 -0.57 10.48 0.15
C GLY A 95 -1.14 9.30 0.94
N LEU A 96 -0.96 8.09 0.40
CA LEU A 96 -1.46 6.83 0.94
C LEU A 96 -0.32 6.03 1.62
N GLU A 97 0.73 6.70 2.10
CA GLU A 97 1.94 6.07 2.62
C GLU A 97 1.67 5.17 3.84
N ALA A 98 0.59 5.45 4.59
CA ALA A 98 0.15 4.60 5.68
C ALA A 98 -0.22 3.17 5.25
N PHE A 99 -0.46 2.95 3.95
CA PHE A 99 -0.87 1.67 3.37
C PHE A 99 0.09 1.17 2.27
N ILE A 100 1.26 1.80 2.13
CA ILE A 100 2.24 1.50 1.07
C ILE A 100 2.73 0.04 1.12
N ASP A 101 2.62 -0.62 2.27
CA ASP A 101 2.93 -2.03 2.46
C ASP A 101 2.22 -2.94 1.45
N MET A 102 0.98 -2.60 1.08
CA MET A 102 0.20 -3.37 0.10
C MET A 102 0.79 -3.27 -1.31
N ALA A 103 1.19 -2.07 -1.73
CA ALA A 103 1.83 -1.86 -3.03
C ALA A 103 3.20 -2.56 -3.12
N TYR A 104 4.00 -2.51 -2.05
CA TYR A 104 5.26 -3.27 -1.97
C TYR A 104 5.03 -4.78 -1.98
N GLY A 105 3.99 -5.28 -1.30
CA GLY A 105 3.61 -6.70 -1.36
C GLY A 105 3.30 -7.14 -2.79
N HIS A 106 2.53 -6.36 -3.54
CA HIS A 106 2.26 -6.63 -4.95
C HIS A 106 3.52 -6.57 -5.83
N ALA A 107 4.47 -5.68 -5.55
CA ALA A 107 5.74 -5.65 -6.26
C ALA A 107 6.58 -6.90 -6.00
N ALA A 108 6.75 -7.30 -4.74
CA ALA A 108 7.48 -8.53 -4.40
C ALA A 108 6.90 -9.74 -5.15
N LEU A 109 5.58 -9.82 -5.16
CA LEU A 109 4.84 -10.83 -5.90
C LEU A 109 5.07 -10.76 -7.43
N ALA A 110 4.97 -9.59 -8.05
CA ALA A 110 5.18 -9.42 -9.49
C ALA A 110 6.62 -9.77 -9.92
N TYR A 111 7.62 -9.38 -9.13
CA TYR A 111 9.02 -9.75 -9.38
C TYR A 111 9.27 -11.25 -9.17
N GLY A 112 8.56 -11.87 -8.21
CA GLY A 112 8.59 -13.32 -8.00
C GLY A 112 8.07 -14.10 -9.22
N ALA A 113 7.04 -13.57 -9.90
CA ALA A 113 6.48 -14.19 -11.10
C ALA A 113 7.46 -14.20 -12.29
N VAL A 114 8.40 -13.24 -12.35
CA VAL A 114 9.44 -13.17 -13.39
C VAL A 114 10.79 -13.75 -12.95
N GLY A 115 10.88 -14.24 -11.70
CA GLY A 115 12.08 -14.90 -11.16
C GLY A 115 13.20 -13.96 -10.70
N ASP A 116 12.91 -12.67 -10.48
CA ASP A 116 13.87 -11.70 -9.96
C ASP A 116 13.85 -11.69 -8.43
N PHE A 117 14.59 -12.62 -7.82
CA PHE A 117 14.56 -12.84 -6.37
C PHE A 117 15.21 -11.72 -5.56
N ASP A 118 16.16 -10.96 -6.13
CA ASP A 118 16.74 -9.79 -5.46
C ASP A 118 15.68 -8.70 -5.27
N ALA A 119 14.89 -8.42 -6.32
CA ALA A 119 13.78 -7.50 -6.22
C ALA A 119 12.66 -8.01 -5.29
N VAL A 120 12.40 -9.33 -5.27
CA VAL A 120 11.47 -9.93 -4.29
C VAL A 120 11.91 -9.63 -2.87
N ILE A 121 13.18 -9.86 -2.53
CA ILE A 121 13.71 -9.59 -1.18
C ILE A 121 13.58 -8.11 -0.83
N LEU A 122 13.94 -7.22 -1.77
CA LEU A 122 13.85 -5.77 -1.57
C LEU A 122 12.41 -5.34 -1.25
N TYR A 123 11.46 -5.67 -2.13
CA TYR A 123 10.08 -5.23 -1.96
C TYR A 123 9.37 -5.94 -0.80
N ALA A 124 9.69 -7.21 -0.53
CA ALA A 124 9.17 -7.90 0.64
C ALA A 124 9.68 -7.28 1.94
N ALA A 125 10.94 -6.84 1.98
CA ALA A 125 11.51 -6.14 3.14
C ALA A 125 10.86 -4.77 3.34
N LEU A 126 10.65 -4.00 2.27
CA LEU A 126 9.94 -2.71 2.32
C LEU A 126 8.47 -2.88 2.77
N ALA A 127 7.80 -3.93 2.29
CA ALA A 127 6.45 -4.28 2.72
C ALA A 127 6.41 -4.62 4.21
N LEU A 128 7.35 -5.45 4.68
CA LEU A 128 7.46 -5.86 6.07
C LEU A 128 7.75 -4.66 6.99
N GLU A 129 8.69 -3.80 6.59
CA GLU A 129 9.04 -2.60 7.35
C GLU A 129 7.81 -1.67 7.48
N SER A 130 7.16 -1.37 6.36
CA SER A 130 5.97 -0.51 6.31
C SER A 130 4.80 -1.11 7.11
N LEU A 131 4.57 -2.42 6.99
CA LEU A 131 3.53 -3.12 7.73
C LEU A 131 3.80 -3.09 9.23
N SER A 132 5.06 -3.18 9.66
CA SER A 132 5.45 -3.08 11.08
C SER A 132 5.17 -1.71 11.71
N TRP A 133 4.97 -0.66 10.89
CA TRP A 133 4.59 0.66 11.37
C TRP A 133 3.10 0.74 11.71
N ARG A 134 2.26 0.06 10.91
CA ARG A 134 0.80 0.06 11.02
C ARG A 134 0.28 -1.05 11.94
N MET A 135 0.87 -2.24 11.85
CA MET A 135 0.38 -3.46 12.48
C MET A 135 1.36 -4.00 13.52
N ARG A 136 0.84 -4.80 14.47
CA ARG A 136 1.70 -5.54 15.41
C ARG A 136 2.51 -6.61 14.68
N GLU A 137 3.70 -6.86 15.19
CA GLU A 137 4.69 -7.79 14.65
C GLU A 137 4.17 -9.24 14.49
N GLN A 138 3.16 -9.66 15.26
CA GLN A 138 2.58 -11.02 15.23
C GLN A 138 1.36 -11.19 14.30
N GLN A 139 1.14 -10.29 13.36
CA GLN A 139 0.12 -10.49 12.32
C GLN A 139 0.57 -11.55 11.30
N PRO A 140 -0.35 -12.36 10.74
CA PRO A 140 -0.01 -13.41 9.76
C PRO A 140 0.83 -12.90 8.58
N ASP A 141 0.51 -11.72 8.06
CA ASP A 141 1.21 -11.13 6.90
C ASP A 141 2.68 -10.79 7.21
N ASN A 142 2.98 -10.33 8.43
CA ASN A 142 4.36 -10.10 8.88
C ASN A 142 5.16 -11.40 8.90
N ILE A 143 4.56 -12.48 9.40
CA ILE A 143 5.21 -13.80 9.49
C ILE A 143 5.49 -14.35 8.09
N ILE A 144 4.53 -14.24 7.17
CA ILE A 144 4.67 -14.71 5.79
C ILE A 144 5.82 -13.98 5.08
N LEU A 145 5.88 -12.65 5.20
CA LEU A 145 6.95 -11.85 4.59
C LEU A 145 8.33 -12.18 5.19
N GLN A 146 8.42 -12.34 6.51
CA GLN A 146 9.67 -12.77 7.17
C GLN A 146 10.14 -14.15 6.67
N GLN A 147 9.22 -15.11 6.57
CA GLN A 147 9.54 -16.45 6.07
C GLN A 147 9.98 -16.43 4.60
N LEU A 148 9.29 -15.65 3.76
CA LEU A 148 9.65 -15.49 2.34
C LEU A 148 11.09 -14.96 2.20
N ILE A 149 11.41 -13.87 2.89
CA ILE A 149 12.74 -13.26 2.87
C ILE A 149 13.81 -14.24 3.37
N GLY A 150 13.56 -14.91 4.51
CA GLY A 150 14.50 -15.86 5.10
C GLY A 150 14.78 -17.06 4.20
N ASN A 151 13.74 -17.60 3.54
CA ASN A 151 13.87 -18.72 2.62
C ASN A 151 14.69 -18.34 1.37
N LEU A 152 14.42 -17.18 0.78
CA LEU A 152 15.14 -16.72 -0.41
C LEU A 152 16.61 -16.42 -0.11
N ARG A 153 16.93 -15.73 0.99
CA ARG A 153 18.32 -15.49 1.42
C ARG A 153 19.10 -16.79 1.62
N SER A 154 18.48 -17.77 2.27
CA SER A 154 19.08 -19.09 2.52
C SER A 154 19.35 -19.85 1.21
N GLN A 155 18.44 -19.78 0.24
CA GLN A 155 18.61 -20.39 -1.09
C GLN A 155 19.72 -19.71 -1.91
N MET A 156 19.90 -18.40 -1.72
CA MET A 156 20.89 -17.59 -2.46
C MET A 156 22.27 -17.56 -1.79
N LYS A 157 22.45 -18.15 -0.59
CA LYS A 157 23.67 -18.06 0.24
C LYS A 157 24.11 -16.62 0.51
N ILE A 158 23.13 -15.75 0.76
CA ILE A 158 23.37 -14.36 1.13
C ILE A 158 23.22 -14.29 2.66
N ASP A 159 24.34 -14.11 3.36
CA ASP A 159 24.42 -13.91 4.82
C ASP A 159 23.85 -12.53 5.23
#